data_AF-A0A2U8VM75-F1
#
_entry.id   AF-A0A2U8VM75-F1
#
_cell.length_a   1.000
_cell.length_b   1.000
_cell.length_c   1.000
_cell.angle_alpha   90.00
_cell.angle_beta   90.00
_cell.angle_gamma   90.00
#
_symmetry.space_group_name_H-M   'P 1'
#
loop_
_entity.id
_entity.type
_entity.pdbx_description
1 polymer ?
#
loop_
_entity_poly.entity_id
_entity_poly.type
_entity_poly.pdbx_seq_one_letter_code
_entity_poly.pdbx_strand_id
1 'polypeptide(L)'
;MLRISSSETITNPREFAGYTVNSRRVESQTRSGAVVNRKSTGLRLGAGRRFTPRYGLGPAPEGGRERAALTAGRECATMGQDGGQGADGTSRFETLDALRGVCALMVAFFHMPFAHPLRAVPHFDNVQFCVDVFFVLSGFVLLHAYGERLAGSRQDLRRRGLWRQGLRFALVRFGRLWPLHAATLGLLVAIEAARLLYLAGHPGMPVVTPPFGEAHRPIEVLTHLLFLQDFLTFGEFSWNVPAWSIAVEFYASLVLAGTVMLVGPRAHRTFAVLALLSALALHAASPGTLFAIQDWGILRCLSDLFVGCLAYGLRDALRLPEAWAGWVEAAALALLLAVAALVPPGGWAYGAPLVFGAVIALFSHGRGPVSAAAQGAVPQALGRWSFSIYLLHFPVLQLFRTGLHYAVPGAGAPTPGAEGGGIDLGAPLLNLSAALALVGVSVLLAGPSYWLIERPALAWFRALDRWAFARTPAAPGLGMPASQPMSQPVSQIEKPPHRPACGDWSPIGQ
;
A
#
# COMPACT_ATOMS: atom_id res chain seq x y z
N MET A 1 1.59 51.72 -11.75
CA MET A 1 0.67 52.30 -12.74
C MET A 1 0.42 51.23 -13.78
N LEU A 2 -0.76 50.67 -14.06
CA LEU A 2 -2.14 51.18 -14.10
C LEU A 2 -3.09 50.00 -13.77
N ARG A 3 -3.95 50.15 -12.76
CA ARG A 3 -5.42 50.38 -12.79
C ARG A 3 -6.28 49.11 -12.84
N ILE A 4 -6.96 48.93 -11.71
CA ILE A 4 -8.14 48.10 -11.45
C ILE A 4 -9.35 48.68 -12.21
N SER A 5 -10.22 47.82 -12.73
CA SER A 5 -11.65 48.12 -12.86
C SER A 5 -12.48 46.92 -12.38
N SER A 6 -13.24 47.16 -11.31
CA SER A 6 -14.51 46.51 -10.94
C SER A 6 -15.52 46.64 -12.10
N SER A 7 -16.63 45.92 -12.24
CA SER A 7 -17.45 45.03 -11.40
C SER A 7 -18.51 44.45 -12.34
N GLU A 8 -18.89 43.18 -12.20
CA GLU A 8 -20.26 42.75 -12.46
C GLU A 8 -20.63 41.62 -11.50
N THR A 9 -21.65 41.88 -10.70
CA THR A 9 -22.24 40.96 -9.75
C THR A 9 -23.45 40.34 -10.44
N ILE A 10 -23.42 39.03 -10.71
CA ILE A 10 -24.62 38.25 -11.00
C ILE A 10 -24.63 37.02 -10.11
N THR A 11 -25.69 36.95 -9.32
CA THR A 11 -26.08 35.93 -8.35
C THR A 11 -26.63 34.67 -9.02
N ASN A 12 -25.97 33.51 -8.85
CA ASN A 12 -26.63 32.19 -8.69
C ASN A 12 -25.59 31.11 -8.29
N PRO A 13 -25.73 30.39 -7.16
CA PRO A 13 -24.74 29.40 -6.71
C PRO A 13 -25.21 27.96 -6.94
N ARG A 14 -25.03 27.41 -8.15
CA ARG A 14 -25.08 25.95 -8.42
C ARG A 14 -24.37 25.61 -9.74
N GLU A 15 -23.05 25.59 -9.73
CA GLU A 15 -22.22 24.96 -10.77
C GLU A 15 -20.77 25.11 -10.33
N PHE A 16 -20.16 24.07 -9.75
CA PHE A 16 -18.69 23.89 -9.67
C PHE A 16 -18.39 22.51 -9.09
N ALA A 17 -18.42 21.50 -9.95
CA ALA A 17 -17.72 20.22 -9.77
C ALA A 17 -17.59 19.55 -11.14
N GLY A 18 -16.70 20.08 -11.98
CA GLY A 18 -16.48 19.54 -13.31
C GLY A 18 -15.26 20.16 -13.97
N TYR A 19 -14.18 19.39 -14.00
CA TYR A 19 -13.11 19.37 -15.01
C TYR A 19 -12.76 20.71 -15.70
N THR A 20 -11.61 21.28 -15.31
CA THR A 20 -10.88 22.24 -16.16
C THR A 20 -9.55 21.64 -16.59
N VAL A 21 -9.53 21.04 -17.78
CA VAL A 21 -8.31 20.75 -18.54
C VAL A 21 -7.97 22.02 -19.34
N ASN A 22 -6.81 22.60 -19.06
CA ASN A 22 -6.32 23.77 -19.76
C ASN A 22 -5.65 23.35 -21.08
N SER A 23 -6.40 23.32 -22.19
CA SER A 23 -5.86 23.01 -23.51
C SER A 23 -5.46 24.29 -24.26
N ARG A 24 -4.16 24.57 -24.36
CA ARG A 24 -3.65 25.50 -25.39
C ARG A 24 -3.57 24.75 -26.72
N ARG A 25 -4.52 25.07 -27.59
CA ARG A 25 -4.61 24.64 -28.99
C ARG A 25 -3.43 25.23 -29.78
N VAL A 26 -2.66 24.38 -30.46
CA VAL A 26 -1.79 24.78 -31.58
C VAL A 26 -2.32 24.08 -32.82
N GLU A 27 -2.90 24.86 -33.73
CA GLU A 27 -3.29 24.45 -35.08
C GLU A 27 -2.05 24.34 -35.97
N SER A 28 -1.89 23.22 -36.69
CA SER A 28 -1.12 23.20 -37.94
C SER A 28 -1.59 22.09 -38.90
N GLN A 29 -2.40 22.51 -39.86
CA GLN A 29 -2.51 22.12 -41.28
C GLN A 29 -1.81 20.86 -41.85
N THR A 30 -2.65 19.97 -42.41
CA THR A 30 -2.62 19.31 -43.75
C THR A 30 -1.30 18.95 -44.46
N ARG A 31 -1.16 17.67 -44.90
CA ARG A 31 -1.14 17.32 -46.34
C ARG A 31 -1.25 15.80 -46.64
N SER A 32 -1.90 15.56 -47.78
CA SER A 32 -2.19 14.30 -48.49
C SER A 32 -0.96 13.55 -49.02
N GLY A 33 -1.09 12.24 -49.21
CA GLY A 33 -0.18 11.42 -50.02
C GLY A 33 -0.60 9.96 -50.10
N ALA A 34 -1.19 9.56 -51.23
CA ALA A 34 -1.63 8.21 -51.53
C ALA A 34 -0.59 7.41 -52.35
N VAL A 35 -0.87 6.10 -52.48
CA VAL A 35 -0.48 5.14 -53.55
C VAL A 35 0.86 4.38 -53.38
N VAL A 36 0.81 3.04 -53.27
CA VAL A 36 1.13 2.02 -54.32
C VAL A 36 1.30 0.61 -53.72
N ASN A 37 0.76 -0.34 -54.47
CA ASN A 37 0.56 -1.78 -54.34
C ASN A 37 1.78 -2.59 -54.84
N ARG A 38 2.15 -3.75 -54.23
CA ARG A 38 2.24 -5.09 -54.88
C ARG A 38 3.08 -6.17 -54.17
N LYS A 39 2.54 -7.40 -54.31
CA LYS A 39 3.16 -8.73 -54.56
C LYS A 39 3.52 -9.67 -53.38
N SER A 40 2.55 -10.55 -53.10
CA SER A 40 2.62 -12.03 -53.12
C SER A 40 3.98 -12.75 -53.18
N THR A 41 4.17 -13.68 -52.24
CA THR A 41 4.63 -15.06 -52.54
C THR A 41 4.18 -15.98 -51.40
N GLY A 42 3.52 -17.08 -51.72
CA GLY A 42 3.09 -18.09 -50.75
C GLY A 42 4.13 -19.20 -50.56
N LEU A 43 3.97 -20.03 -49.54
CA LEU A 43 4.19 -21.48 -49.63
C LEU A 43 3.54 -22.24 -48.46
N ARG A 44 3.33 -23.53 -48.72
CA ARG A 44 2.38 -24.48 -48.13
C ARG A 44 2.66 -25.00 -46.71
N LEU A 45 1.55 -25.29 -46.03
CA LEU A 45 1.21 -26.39 -45.09
C LEU A 45 2.27 -27.49 -44.83
N GLY A 46 2.48 -27.78 -43.54
CA GLY A 46 3.03 -29.03 -43.02
C GLY A 46 2.40 -29.37 -41.67
N ALA A 47 1.76 -30.53 -41.58
CA ALA A 47 0.99 -31.01 -40.44
C ALA A 47 1.85 -31.73 -39.39
N GLY A 48 1.43 -31.62 -38.12
CA GLY A 48 1.49 -32.69 -37.13
C GLY A 48 2.77 -32.85 -36.31
N ARG A 49 2.65 -32.68 -34.99
CA ARG A 49 2.83 -33.76 -33.99
C ARG A 49 2.59 -33.22 -32.57
N ARG A 50 1.70 -33.91 -31.85
CA ARG A 50 1.42 -33.72 -30.42
C ARG A 50 2.59 -34.26 -29.59
N PHE A 51 2.99 -33.52 -28.56
CA PHE A 51 3.99 -33.95 -27.58
C PHE A 51 3.27 -34.24 -26.26
N THR A 52 3.30 -35.49 -25.81
CA THR A 52 2.87 -35.94 -24.47
C THR A 52 4.08 -36.51 -23.75
N PRO A 53 4.41 -36.11 -22.51
CA PRO A 53 5.42 -36.80 -21.72
C PRO A 53 4.81 -38.02 -21.02
N ARG A 54 5.40 -39.19 -21.26
CA ARG A 54 5.19 -40.44 -20.52
C ARG A 54 5.82 -40.33 -19.13
N TYR A 55 5.03 -40.53 -18.07
CA TYR A 55 5.55 -40.91 -16.75
C TYR A 55 5.66 -42.44 -16.69
N GLY A 56 6.88 -42.95 -16.43
CA GLY A 56 7.13 -44.36 -16.16
C GLY A 56 6.90 -44.67 -14.68
N LEU A 57 5.97 -45.58 -14.40
CA LEU A 57 5.74 -46.21 -13.11
C LEU A 57 6.68 -47.42 -12.97
N GLY A 58 7.40 -47.48 -11.85
CA GLY A 58 8.08 -48.69 -11.34
C GLY A 58 7.65 -48.93 -9.89
N PRO A 59 7.59 -50.20 -9.42
CA PRO A 59 6.84 -50.57 -8.22
C PRO A 59 7.59 -50.24 -6.91
N ALA A 60 6.81 -49.92 -5.87
CA ALA A 60 7.29 -49.63 -4.52
C ALA A 60 7.40 -50.92 -3.67
N PRO A 61 8.38 -51.05 -2.75
CA PRO A 61 8.35 -52.07 -1.72
C PRO A 61 7.43 -51.66 -0.55
N GLU A 62 6.59 -52.60 -0.13
CA GLU A 62 5.69 -52.50 1.01
C GLU A 62 6.46 -52.58 2.35
N GLY A 63 6.11 -51.71 3.30
CA GLY A 63 6.64 -51.77 4.67
C GLY A 63 7.05 -50.42 5.23
N GLY A 64 6.11 -49.49 5.42
CA GLY A 64 6.42 -48.19 6.03
C GLY A 64 5.26 -47.21 6.18
N ARG A 65 4.00 -47.63 6.00
CA ARG A 65 2.85 -46.70 5.95
C ARG A 65 2.20 -46.40 7.31
N GLU A 66 2.50 -47.13 8.37
CA GLU A 66 1.85 -46.90 9.67
C GLU A 66 2.60 -45.95 10.60
N ARG A 67 3.93 -45.83 10.46
CA ARG A 67 4.72 -44.85 11.24
C ARG A 67 4.80 -43.46 10.63
N ALA A 68 4.54 -43.29 9.33
CA ALA A 68 4.52 -41.97 8.68
C ALA A 68 3.20 -41.20 8.90
N ALA A 69 2.08 -41.90 9.14
CA ALA A 69 0.79 -41.27 9.38
C ALA A 69 0.65 -40.65 10.78
N LEU A 70 1.34 -41.21 11.79
CA LEU A 70 1.31 -40.70 13.17
C LEU A 70 2.26 -39.51 13.40
N THR A 71 3.32 -39.35 12.60
CA THR A 71 4.18 -38.15 12.62
C THR A 71 3.57 -37.00 11.82
N ALA A 72 2.93 -37.29 10.68
CA ALA A 72 2.23 -36.28 9.88
C ALA A 72 1.00 -35.67 10.61
N GLY A 73 0.32 -36.45 11.46
CA GLY A 73 -0.79 -35.97 12.28
C GLY A 73 -0.39 -35.08 13.46
N ARG A 74 0.86 -35.14 13.93
CA ARG A 74 1.40 -34.26 14.99
C ARG A 74 2.03 -32.98 14.45
N GLU A 75 2.54 -32.99 13.21
CA GLU A 75 3.05 -31.78 12.53
C GLU A 75 1.92 -30.90 11.97
N CYS A 76 0.75 -31.47 11.67
CA CYS A 76 -0.42 -30.69 11.24
C CYS A 76 -1.16 -29.99 12.41
N ALA A 77 -0.98 -30.46 13.65
CA ALA A 77 -1.59 -29.88 14.84
C ALA A 77 -0.74 -28.78 15.52
N THR A 78 0.50 -28.59 15.09
CA THR A 78 1.40 -27.50 15.55
C THR A 78 1.62 -26.39 14.51
N MET A 79 1.09 -26.55 13.29
CA MET A 79 1.09 -25.50 12.23
C MET A 79 0.00 -24.43 12.39
N GLY A 80 -0.72 -24.41 13.52
CA GLY A 80 -1.79 -23.45 13.84
C GLY A 80 -1.36 -22.25 14.70
N GLN A 81 -0.08 -22.13 15.08
CA GLN A 81 0.38 -21.07 16.00
C GLN A 81 1.65 -20.32 15.56
N ASP A 82 2.09 -20.46 14.31
CA ASP A 82 3.11 -19.57 13.74
C ASP A 82 2.46 -18.29 13.18
N GLY A 83 1.86 -17.52 14.09
CA GLY A 83 1.76 -16.08 13.96
C GLY A 83 3.18 -15.54 13.94
N GLY A 84 3.78 -15.49 12.75
CA GLY A 84 5.16 -15.10 12.52
C GLY A 84 5.49 -13.76 13.19
N GLN A 85 6.04 -13.86 14.40
CA GLN A 85 6.89 -12.87 15.02
C GLN A 85 8.05 -12.67 14.07
N GLY A 86 7.94 -11.64 13.22
CA GLY A 86 9.08 -11.16 12.47
C GLY A 86 10.13 -10.68 13.46
N ALA A 87 11.37 -11.10 13.27
CA ALA A 87 12.55 -10.75 14.07
C ALA A 87 12.93 -9.25 13.97
N ASP A 88 12.04 -8.37 14.38
CA ASP A 88 12.28 -6.98 14.79
C ASP A 88 11.20 -6.69 15.86
N GLY A 89 11.61 -6.46 17.11
CA GLY A 89 10.74 -6.40 18.30
C GLY A 89 9.79 -5.20 18.37
N THR A 90 9.20 -4.78 17.24
CA THR A 90 8.20 -3.73 17.17
C THR A 90 6.81 -4.33 17.34
N SER A 91 6.09 -3.91 18.38
CA SER A 91 4.68 -4.26 18.59
C SER A 91 3.86 -3.94 17.33
N ARG A 92 3.04 -4.90 16.89
CA ARG A 92 2.19 -4.74 15.70
C ARG A 92 0.85 -4.11 16.12
N PHE A 93 0.39 -3.12 15.36
CA PHE A 93 -0.89 -2.45 15.61
C PHE A 93 -2.03 -3.15 14.87
N GLU A 94 -2.59 -4.20 15.47
CA GLU A 94 -3.58 -5.08 14.82
C GLU A 94 -4.87 -4.34 14.43
N THR A 95 -5.39 -3.48 15.30
CA THR A 95 -6.59 -2.67 14.98
C THR A 95 -6.34 -1.74 13.80
N LEU A 96 -5.16 -1.14 13.71
CA LEU A 96 -4.79 -0.26 12.59
C LEU A 96 -4.61 -1.04 11.28
N ASP A 97 -4.13 -2.28 11.37
CA ASP A 97 -4.09 -3.18 10.21
C ASP A 97 -5.49 -3.50 9.71
N ALA A 98 -6.44 -3.81 10.60
CA ALA A 98 -7.83 -4.05 10.21
C ALA A 98 -8.48 -2.80 9.58
N LEU A 99 -8.28 -1.63 10.17
CA LEU A 99 -8.75 -0.34 9.63
C LEU A 99 -8.22 -0.12 8.21
N ARG A 100 -6.93 -0.40 7.97
CA ARG A 100 -6.31 -0.34 6.64
C ARG A 100 -7.02 -1.24 5.63
N GLY A 101 -7.46 -2.43 6.05
CA GLY A 101 -8.27 -3.34 5.25
C GLY A 101 -9.63 -2.76 4.86
N VAL A 102 -10.34 -2.15 5.82
CA VAL A 102 -11.63 -1.49 5.58
C VAL A 102 -11.47 -0.32 4.59
N CYS A 103 -10.48 0.54 4.80
CA CYS A 103 -10.17 1.65 3.87
C CYS A 103 -9.87 1.14 2.46
N ALA A 104 -9.14 0.03 2.30
CA ALA A 104 -8.82 -0.51 0.98
C ALA A 104 -10.09 -1.02 0.25
N LEU A 105 -11.03 -1.63 0.97
CA LEU A 105 -12.32 -2.03 0.42
C LEU A 105 -13.17 -0.83 0.00
N MET A 106 -13.20 0.22 0.83
CA MET A 106 -13.94 1.44 0.53
C MET A 106 -13.39 2.15 -0.71
N VAL A 107 -12.06 2.26 -0.83
CA VAL A 107 -11.42 2.83 -2.03
C VAL A 107 -11.71 1.98 -3.26
N ALA A 108 -11.59 0.65 -3.16
CA ALA A 108 -11.90 -0.24 -4.27
C ALA A 108 -13.36 -0.07 -4.72
N PHE A 109 -14.30 0.02 -3.77
CA PHE A 109 -15.71 0.24 -4.07
C PHE A 109 -15.98 1.60 -4.72
N PHE A 110 -15.36 2.68 -4.22
CA PHE A 110 -15.51 4.03 -4.77
C PHE A 110 -15.17 4.12 -6.28
N HIS A 111 -14.11 3.40 -6.70
CA HIS A 111 -13.68 3.36 -8.09
C HIS A 111 -14.55 2.49 -9.00
N MET A 112 -15.48 1.69 -8.47
CA MET A 112 -16.35 0.84 -9.29
C MET A 112 -17.32 1.71 -10.07
N PRO A 113 -17.26 1.77 -11.41
CA PRO A 113 -17.89 2.82 -12.20
C PRO A 113 -19.34 2.48 -12.50
N PHE A 114 -20.13 2.01 -11.54
CA PHE A 114 -21.54 1.66 -11.75
C PHE A 114 -22.50 2.75 -11.27
N ALA A 115 -23.64 2.90 -11.95
CA ALA A 115 -24.71 3.82 -11.55
C ALA A 115 -25.54 3.26 -10.37
N HIS A 116 -24.89 3.01 -9.23
CA HIS A 116 -25.56 2.49 -8.02
C HIS A 116 -26.08 3.62 -7.10
N PRO A 117 -27.12 3.37 -6.27
CA PRO A 117 -27.76 4.42 -5.45
C PRO A 117 -26.83 5.20 -4.52
N LEU A 118 -25.77 4.55 -4.00
CA LEU A 118 -24.86 5.21 -3.06
C LEU A 118 -24.12 6.41 -3.67
N ARG A 119 -24.01 6.51 -5.00
CA ARG A 119 -23.39 7.69 -5.65
C ARG A 119 -24.21 8.97 -5.52
N ALA A 120 -25.52 8.84 -5.27
CA ALA A 120 -26.41 9.98 -5.05
C ALA A 120 -26.44 10.43 -3.58
N VAL A 121 -25.77 9.71 -2.68
CA VAL A 121 -25.68 10.11 -1.26
C VAL A 121 -24.81 11.36 -1.15
N PRO A 122 -25.26 12.41 -0.44
CA PRO A 122 -24.44 13.60 -0.21
C PRO A 122 -23.06 13.23 0.34
N HIS A 123 -22.03 13.90 -0.17
CA HIS A 123 -20.65 13.70 0.25
C HIS A 123 -20.09 12.29 0.01
N PHE A 124 -20.64 11.49 -0.92
CA PHE A 124 -20.08 10.19 -1.30
C PHE A 124 -18.58 10.27 -1.69
N ASP A 125 -18.15 11.39 -2.26
CA ASP A 125 -16.74 11.64 -2.63
C ASP A 125 -15.79 11.65 -1.42
N ASN A 126 -16.30 11.85 -0.20
CA ASN A 126 -15.49 11.78 1.02
C ASN A 126 -14.95 10.39 1.30
N VAL A 127 -15.39 9.33 0.58
CA VAL A 127 -14.71 8.03 0.63
C VAL A 127 -13.22 8.15 0.26
N GLN A 128 -12.84 9.17 -0.52
CA GLN A 128 -11.46 9.51 -0.82
C GLN A 128 -10.60 9.78 0.43
N PHE A 129 -11.19 10.14 1.57
CA PHE A 129 -10.48 10.29 2.85
C PHE A 129 -9.78 9.01 3.31
N CYS A 130 -10.19 7.83 2.81
CA CYS A 130 -9.49 6.58 3.07
C CYS A 130 -8.02 6.64 2.61
N VAL A 131 -7.70 7.43 1.59
CA VAL A 131 -6.32 7.64 1.14
C VAL A 131 -5.54 8.49 2.16
N ASP A 132 -6.15 9.53 2.72
CA ASP A 132 -5.53 10.34 3.78
C ASP A 132 -5.31 9.50 5.05
N VAL A 133 -6.23 8.61 5.39
CA VAL A 133 -6.02 7.62 6.48
C VAL A 133 -4.78 6.76 6.20
N PHE A 134 -4.54 6.31 4.97
CA PHE A 134 -3.30 5.60 4.62
C PHE A 134 -2.06 6.45 4.80
N PHE A 135 -2.09 7.72 4.39
CA PHE A 135 -0.94 8.62 4.54
C PHE A 135 -0.62 8.92 6.01
N VAL A 136 -1.63 9.25 6.82
CA VAL A 136 -1.47 9.43 8.27
C VAL A 136 -0.97 8.14 8.92
N LEU A 137 -1.52 6.98 8.57
CA LEU A 137 -1.05 5.70 9.08
C LEU A 137 0.40 5.40 8.68
N SER A 138 0.79 5.75 7.45
CA SER A 138 2.16 5.57 6.97
C SER A 138 3.16 6.34 7.82
N GLY A 139 2.90 7.62 8.09
CA GLY A 139 3.74 8.44 8.96
C GLY A 139 3.83 7.91 10.39
N PHE A 140 2.71 7.45 10.94
CA PHE A 140 2.65 6.84 12.27
C PHE A 140 3.52 5.58 12.36
N VAL A 141 3.33 4.63 11.43
CA VAL A 141 4.02 3.34 11.43
C VAL A 141 5.50 3.49 11.04
N LEU A 142 5.83 4.39 10.11
CA LEU A 142 7.21 4.65 9.73
C LEU A 142 8.02 5.24 10.87
N LEU A 143 7.48 6.24 11.58
CA LEU A 143 8.16 6.81 12.72
C LEU A 143 8.32 5.78 13.85
N HIS A 144 7.32 4.91 14.06
CA HIS A 144 7.43 3.78 14.98
C HIS A 144 8.57 2.82 14.64
N ALA A 145 8.58 2.31 13.41
CA ALA A 145 9.44 1.21 13.01
C ALA A 145 10.87 1.66 12.70
N TYR A 146 11.05 2.89 12.20
CA TYR A 146 12.34 3.37 11.71
C TYR A 146 12.86 4.61 12.44
N GLY A 147 12.06 5.31 13.26
CA GLY A 147 12.44 6.57 13.87
C GLY A 147 13.78 6.52 14.61
N GLU A 148 13.89 5.64 15.62
CA GLU A 148 15.14 5.50 16.41
C GLU A 148 16.28 4.90 15.58
N ARG A 149 15.97 4.00 14.63
CA ARG A 149 16.97 3.37 13.77
C ARG A 149 17.63 4.34 12.78
N LEU A 150 16.85 5.28 12.25
CA LEU A 150 17.31 6.36 11.38
C LEU A 150 18.04 7.45 12.16
N ALA A 151 17.63 7.69 13.40
CA ALA A 151 18.27 8.67 14.28
C ALA A 151 19.69 8.24 14.66
N GLY A 152 19.86 6.98 15.08
CA GLY A 152 21.11 6.40 15.58
C GLY A 152 21.86 7.25 16.61
N SER A 153 23.07 6.83 17.00
CA SER A 153 23.99 7.75 17.67
C SER A 153 24.62 8.67 16.63
N ARG A 154 24.77 9.98 16.92
CA ARG A 154 25.52 10.91 16.05
C ARG A 154 26.91 10.37 15.67
N GLN A 155 27.54 9.62 16.57
CA GLN A 155 28.83 8.98 16.34
C GLN A 155 28.71 7.78 15.38
N ASP A 156 27.62 7.02 15.45
CA ASP A 156 27.28 5.97 14.49
C ASP A 156 26.96 6.53 13.10
N LEU A 157 26.22 7.65 13.01
CA LEU A 157 25.89 8.27 11.72
C LEU A 157 27.14 8.84 11.05
N ARG A 158 28.05 9.45 11.82
CA ARG A 158 29.36 9.91 11.32
C ARG A 158 30.22 8.75 10.81
N ARG A 159 30.25 7.61 11.52
CA ARG A 159 31.04 6.43 11.12
C ARG A 159 30.45 5.66 9.94
N ARG A 160 29.13 5.53 9.88
CA ARG A 160 28.42 4.70 8.88
C ARG A 160 28.07 5.48 7.60
N GLY A 161 28.15 6.80 7.64
CA GLY A 161 27.73 7.70 6.57
C GLY A 161 26.20 7.83 6.55
N LEU A 162 25.70 9.06 6.69
CA LEU A 162 24.27 9.40 6.58
C LEU A 162 23.64 8.77 5.33
N TRP A 163 24.32 8.87 4.20
CA TRP A 163 23.83 8.36 2.91
C TRP A 163 23.58 6.85 2.91
N ARG A 164 24.38 6.02 3.61
CA ARG A 164 24.18 4.55 3.63
C ARG A 164 22.90 4.16 4.36
N GLN A 165 22.60 4.84 5.47
CA GLN A 165 21.36 4.58 6.23
C GLN A 165 20.12 5.02 5.43
N GLY A 166 20.20 6.18 4.78
CA GLY A 166 19.14 6.64 3.87
C GLY A 166 18.91 5.67 2.70
N LEU A 167 19.98 5.20 2.04
CA LEU A 167 19.89 4.24 0.94
C LEU A 167 19.31 2.90 1.38
N ARG A 168 19.69 2.41 2.57
CA ARG A 168 19.12 1.20 3.16
C ARG A 168 17.61 1.34 3.41
N PHE A 169 17.18 2.47 3.96
CA PHE A 169 15.77 2.77 4.14
C PHE A 169 15.03 2.82 2.80
N ALA A 170 15.58 3.55 1.82
CA ALA A 170 15.01 3.67 0.48
C ALA A 170 14.87 2.30 -0.19
N LEU A 171 15.88 1.43 -0.10
CA LEU A 171 15.85 0.08 -0.67
C LEU A 171 14.75 -0.79 -0.05
N VAL A 172 14.64 -0.81 1.28
CA VAL A 172 13.61 -1.59 1.97
C VAL A 172 12.22 -1.03 1.66
N ARG A 173 12.07 0.30 1.55
CA ARG A 173 10.80 0.91 1.16
C ARG A 173 10.42 0.64 -0.28
N PHE A 174 11.36 0.77 -1.20
CA PHE A 174 11.17 0.41 -2.60
C PHE A 174 10.74 -1.06 -2.71
N GLY A 175 11.42 -1.97 -2.01
CA GLY A 175 11.07 -3.38 -1.98
C GLY A 175 9.72 -3.72 -1.34
N ARG A 176 9.12 -2.80 -0.57
CA ARG A 176 7.78 -2.95 -0.01
C ARG A 176 6.69 -2.54 -0.99
N LEU A 177 6.91 -1.49 -1.77
CA LEU A 177 5.88 -0.87 -2.62
C LEU A 177 5.98 -1.34 -4.08
N TRP A 178 7.20 -1.44 -4.60
CA TRP A 178 7.47 -1.64 -6.02
C TRP A 178 7.03 -3.00 -6.60
N PRO A 179 7.22 -4.16 -5.93
CA PRO A 179 6.98 -5.45 -6.57
C PRO A 179 5.55 -5.65 -7.05
N LEU A 180 4.58 -5.31 -6.21
CA LEU A 180 3.18 -5.44 -6.56
C LEU A 180 2.74 -4.35 -7.54
N HIS A 181 3.22 -3.13 -7.37
CA HIS A 181 2.99 -2.04 -8.31
C HIS A 181 3.43 -2.43 -9.73
N ALA A 182 4.68 -2.89 -9.88
CA ALA A 182 5.22 -3.37 -11.15
C ALA A 182 4.44 -4.56 -11.73
N ALA A 183 3.98 -5.50 -10.88
CA ALA A 183 3.17 -6.63 -11.33
C ALA A 183 1.80 -6.18 -11.86
N THR A 184 1.11 -5.27 -11.16
CA THR A 184 -0.18 -4.73 -11.64
C THR A 184 -0.04 -3.88 -12.89
N LEU A 185 1.04 -3.10 -13.00
CA LEU A 185 1.39 -2.39 -14.23
C LEU A 185 1.63 -3.36 -15.39
N GLY A 186 2.40 -4.43 -15.16
CA GLY A 186 2.64 -5.48 -16.15
C GLY A 186 1.36 -6.17 -16.61
N LEU A 187 0.40 -6.38 -15.70
CA LEU A 187 -0.91 -6.92 -16.04
C LEU A 187 -1.69 -5.95 -16.95
N LEU A 188 -1.69 -4.65 -16.67
CA LEU A 188 -2.32 -3.64 -17.53
C LEU A 188 -1.66 -3.57 -18.91
N VAL A 189 -0.33 -3.61 -18.98
CA VAL A 189 0.42 -3.71 -20.25
C VAL A 189 0.03 -4.96 -21.03
N ALA A 190 -0.12 -6.10 -20.35
CA ALA A 190 -0.55 -7.34 -20.98
C ALA A 190 -2.00 -7.26 -21.51
N ILE A 191 -2.90 -6.59 -20.78
CA ILE A 191 -4.28 -6.32 -21.23
C ILE A 191 -4.26 -5.47 -22.51
N GLU A 192 -3.51 -4.37 -22.54
CA GLU A 192 -3.39 -3.50 -23.72
C GLU A 192 -2.76 -4.22 -24.91
N ALA A 193 -1.73 -5.04 -24.68
CA ALA A 193 -1.13 -5.89 -25.71
C ALA A 193 -2.13 -6.91 -26.28
N ALA A 194 -2.93 -7.55 -25.41
CA ALA A 194 -3.97 -8.48 -25.85
C ALA A 194 -5.06 -7.76 -26.66
N ARG A 195 -5.48 -6.54 -26.26
CA ARG A 195 -6.40 -5.70 -27.02
C ARG A 195 -5.86 -5.38 -28.42
N LEU A 196 -4.59 -5.01 -28.51
CA LEU A 196 -3.93 -4.72 -29.78
C LEU A 196 -3.92 -5.94 -30.72
N LEU A 197 -3.51 -7.11 -30.22
CA LEU A 197 -3.49 -8.36 -30.99
C LEU A 197 -4.89 -8.78 -31.43
N TYR A 198 -5.89 -8.64 -30.55
CA TYR A 198 -7.28 -8.96 -30.88
C TYR A 198 -7.81 -8.06 -32.01
N LEU A 199 -7.61 -6.75 -31.93
CA LEU A 199 -8.07 -5.79 -32.93
C LEU A 199 -7.35 -5.97 -34.28
N ALA A 200 -6.08 -6.36 -34.28
CA ALA A 200 -5.36 -6.68 -35.51
C ALA A 200 -6.00 -7.85 -36.29
N GLY A 201 -6.62 -8.81 -35.59
CA GLY A 201 -7.36 -9.93 -36.19
C GLY A 201 -8.83 -9.63 -36.52
N HIS A 202 -9.37 -8.49 -36.06
CA HIS A 202 -10.79 -8.12 -36.23
C HIS A 202 -10.92 -6.70 -36.80
N PRO A 203 -10.45 -6.46 -38.04
CA PRO A 203 -10.56 -5.15 -38.68
C PRO A 203 -12.03 -4.75 -38.82
N GLY A 204 -12.39 -3.59 -38.25
CA GLY A 204 -13.77 -3.07 -38.26
C GLY A 204 -14.50 -3.13 -36.92
N MET A 205 -13.92 -3.74 -35.88
CA MET A 205 -14.46 -3.64 -34.53
C MET A 205 -14.47 -2.18 -34.03
N PRO A 206 -15.57 -1.69 -33.44
CA PRO A 206 -15.60 -0.36 -32.84
C PRO A 206 -14.58 -0.25 -31.70
N VAL A 207 -13.72 0.77 -31.78
CA VAL A 207 -12.71 1.07 -30.76
C VAL A 207 -13.08 2.37 -30.08
N VAL A 208 -13.48 2.30 -28.81
CA VAL A 208 -13.78 3.50 -28.00
C VAL A 208 -12.48 4.19 -27.58
N THR A 209 -11.50 3.42 -27.10
CA THR A 209 -10.16 3.91 -26.78
C THR A 209 -9.11 3.04 -27.48
N PRO A 210 -8.16 3.62 -28.22
CA PRO A 210 -7.12 2.84 -28.88
C PRO A 210 -6.23 2.14 -27.85
N PRO A 211 -5.78 0.89 -28.12
CA PRO A 211 -4.75 0.27 -27.30
C PRO A 211 -3.49 1.15 -27.26
N PHE A 212 -2.87 1.26 -26.08
CA PHE A 212 -1.72 2.15 -25.85
C PHE A 212 -1.98 3.62 -26.24
N GLY A 213 -3.23 4.06 -26.08
CA GLY A 213 -3.65 5.45 -26.28
C GLY A 213 -3.16 6.39 -25.18
N GLU A 214 -3.81 7.55 -25.06
CA GLU A 214 -3.37 8.65 -24.20
C GLU A 214 -3.25 8.26 -22.71
N ALA A 215 -4.17 7.46 -22.18
CA ALA A 215 -4.09 6.96 -20.79
C ALA A 215 -3.12 5.79 -20.60
N HIS A 216 -2.57 5.21 -21.67
CA HIS A 216 -1.73 4.00 -21.62
C HIS A 216 -0.47 4.14 -22.49
N ARG A 217 0.14 5.34 -22.50
CA ARG A 217 1.31 5.59 -23.33
C ARG A 217 2.49 4.72 -22.88
N PRO A 218 3.21 4.05 -23.81
CA PRO A 218 4.34 3.18 -23.44
C PRO A 218 5.45 3.88 -22.67
N ILE A 219 5.71 5.17 -22.94
CA ILE A 219 6.73 5.94 -22.22
C ILE A 219 6.40 6.10 -20.74
N GLU A 220 5.11 6.15 -20.40
CA GLU A 220 4.65 6.32 -19.01
C GLU A 220 4.89 5.06 -18.17
N VAL A 221 5.09 3.88 -18.79
CA VAL A 221 5.51 2.66 -18.06
C VAL A 221 6.81 2.94 -17.29
N LEU A 222 7.77 3.64 -17.89
CA LEU A 222 9.02 3.99 -17.21
C LEU A 222 8.76 4.91 -16.02
N THR A 223 7.89 5.91 -16.18
CA THR A 223 7.56 6.82 -15.08
C THR A 223 6.89 6.05 -13.93
N HIS A 224 5.98 5.12 -14.23
CA HIS A 224 5.35 4.27 -13.22
C HIS A 224 6.35 3.37 -12.51
N LEU A 225 7.28 2.74 -13.23
CA LEU A 225 8.31 1.89 -12.62
C LEU A 225 9.28 2.69 -11.73
N LEU A 226 9.43 3.98 -11.96
CA LEU A 226 10.28 4.88 -11.15
C LEU A 226 9.49 5.67 -10.10
N PHE A 227 8.18 5.44 -9.96
CA PHE A 227 7.28 6.24 -9.11
C PHE A 227 7.19 7.74 -9.49
N LEU A 228 7.44 8.08 -10.74
CA LEU A 228 7.47 9.46 -11.24
C LEU A 228 6.15 9.91 -11.89
N GLN A 229 5.16 9.04 -12.01
CA GLN A 229 3.91 9.31 -12.74
C GLN A 229 3.06 10.45 -12.16
N ASP A 230 3.25 10.79 -10.88
CA ASP A 230 2.55 11.91 -10.24
C ASP A 230 3.27 13.26 -10.45
N PHE A 231 4.57 13.22 -10.76
CA PHE A 231 5.43 14.41 -10.93
C PHE A 231 5.68 14.75 -12.40
N LEU A 232 5.65 13.74 -13.27
CA LEU A 232 5.85 13.87 -14.71
C LEU A 232 4.55 13.47 -15.42
N THR A 233 3.62 14.42 -15.45
CA THR A 233 2.29 14.20 -16.03
C THR A 233 2.31 14.42 -17.55
N PHE A 234 1.53 13.60 -18.26
CA PHE A 234 1.32 13.71 -19.71
C PHE A 234 -0.12 14.15 -20.04
N GLY A 235 -0.70 14.95 -19.14
CA GLY A 235 -2.05 15.52 -19.28
C GLY A 235 -3.21 14.60 -18.88
N GLU A 236 -2.95 13.32 -18.57
CA GLU A 236 -3.98 12.32 -18.24
C GLU A 236 -3.55 11.45 -17.05
N PHE A 237 -4.51 10.85 -16.36
CA PHE A 237 -4.20 9.76 -15.42
C PHE A 237 -3.83 8.50 -16.21
N SER A 238 -2.64 7.95 -15.95
CA SER A 238 -2.13 6.83 -16.75
C SER A 238 -2.07 5.50 -16.02
N TRP A 239 -2.22 4.42 -16.79
CA TRP A 239 -2.06 3.04 -16.35
C TRP A 239 -2.89 2.69 -15.11
N ASN A 240 -2.25 2.50 -13.96
CA ASN A 240 -2.91 2.20 -12.71
C ASN A 240 -3.19 3.51 -11.97
N VAL A 241 -4.37 4.09 -12.19
CA VAL A 241 -4.73 5.42 -11.63
C VAL A 241 -4.49 5.51 -10.11
N PRO A 242 -4.97 4.58 -9.27
CA PRO A 242 -4.70 4.59 -7.82
C PRO A 242 -3.21 4.62 -7.40
N ALA A 243 -2.30 4.21 -8.29
CA ALA A 243 -0.87 4.10 -7.97
C ALA A 243 -0.16 5.45 -7.76
N TRP A 244 -0.79 6.58 -8.10
CA TRP A 244 -0.28 7.92 -7.77
C TRP A 244 0.06 8.05 -6.28
N SER A 245 -0.82 7.52 -5.42
CA SER A 245 -0.70 7.61 -3.96
C SER A 245 0.55 6.89 -3.44
N ILE A 246 0.92 5.77 -4.06
CA ILE A 246 2.08 4.95 -3.68
C ILE A 246 3.37 5.62 -4.16
N ALA A 247 3.32 6.27 -5.32
CA ALA A 247 4.43 7.07 -5.82
C ALA A 247 4.76 8.22 -4.85
N VAL A 248 3.77 9.03 -4.49
CA VAL A 248 4.00 10.14 -3.54
C VAL A 248 4.37 9.64 -2.16
N GLU A 249 3.79 8.53 -1.68
CA GLU A 249 4.14 7.91 -0.39
C GLU A 249 5.62 7.51 -0.36
N PHE A 250 6.15 6.94 -1.46
CA PHE A 250 7.56 6.57 -1.54
C PHE A 250 8.44 7.81 -1.31
N TYR A 251 8.25 8.89 -2.06
CA TYR A 251 9.06 10.11 -1.90
C TYR A 251 8.82 10.82 -0.57
N ALA A 252 7.58 10.89 -0.09
CA ALA A 252 7.26 11.46 1.22
C ALA A 252 7.94 10.68 2.35
N SER A 253 8.05 9.35 2.23
CA SER A 253 8.80 8.53 3.19
C SER A 253 10.30 8.83 3.19
N LEU A 254 10.89 9.19 2.04
CA LEU A 254 12.28 9.65 1.97
C LEU A 254 12.46 11.01 2.64
N VAL A 255 11.50 11.93 2.46
CA VAL A 255 11.48 13.23 3.15
C VAL A 255 11.40 13.03 4.66
N LEU A 256 10.54 12.13 5.14
CA LEU A 256 10.48 11.76 6.56
C LEU A 256 11.83 11.21 7.04
N ALA A 257 12.43 10.28 6.30
CA ALA A 257 13.72 9.70 6.70
C ALA A 257 14.81 10.76 6.81
N GLY A 258 14.93 11.65 5.82
CA GLY A 258 15.85 12.78 5.86
C GLY A 258 15.58 13.71 7.04
N THR A 259 14.30 14.02 7.31
CA THR A 259 13.89 14.85 8.45
C THR A 259 14.34 14.20 9.77
N VAL A 260 14.04 12.93 10.00
CA VAL A 260 14.43 12.20 11.22
C VAL A 260 15.95 12.12 11.37
N MET A 261 16.70 11.91 10.28
CA MET A 261 18.16 11.87 10.32
C MET A 261 18.78 13.23 10.68
N LEU A 262 18.10 14.34 10.35
CA LEU A 262 18.57 15.70 10.62
C LEU A 262 18.20 16.19 12.01
N VAL A 263 16.93 16.05 12.40
CA VAL A 263 16.38 16.65 13.64
C VAL A 263 16.01 15.64 14.71
N GLY A 264 16.03 14.34 14.40
CA GLY A 264 15.67 13.26 15.31
C GLY A 264 14.18 12.89 15.32
N PRO A 265 13.82 11.75 15.94
CA PRO A 265 12.48 11.17 15.88
C PRO A 265 11.51 11.82 16.88
N ARG A 266 12.01 12.65 17.81
CA ARG A 266 11.22 13.38 18.81
C ARG A 266 10.92 14.83 18.42
N ALA A 267 11.24 15.22 17.17
CA ALA A 267 11.12 16.58 16.66
C ALA A 267 9.67 16.98 16.31
N HIS A 268 8.75 16.86 17.26
CA HIS A 268 7.32 17.15 17.09
C HIS A 268 7.06 18.54 16.51
N ARG A 269 7.81 19.58 16.91
CA ARG A 269 7.66 20.93 16.34
C ARG A 269 7.97 20.96 14.84
N THR A 270 9.01 20.27 14.41
CA THR A 270 9.37 20.17 12.98
C THR A 270 8.29 19.43 12.22
N PHE A 271 7.76 18.32 12.75
CA PHE A 271 6.66 17.60 12.12
C PHE A 271 5.40 18.47 12.01
N ALA A 272 5.05 19.24 13.04
CA ALA A 272 3.93 20.17 13.00
C ALA A 272 4.11 21.28 11.97
N VAL A 273 5.30 21.86 11.88
CA VAL A 273 5.62 22.88 10.87
C VAL A 273 5.53 22.29 9.46
N LEU A 274 6.09 21.10 9.22
CA LEU A 274 6.03 20.45 7.90
C LEU A 274 4.61 20.06 7.51
N ALA A 275 3.82 19.53 8.44
CA ALA A 275 2.41 19.24 8.22
C ALA A 275 1.65 20.52 7.83
N LEU A 276 1.78 21.58 8.63
CA LEU A 276 1.09 22.85 8.42
C LEU A 276 1.52 23.52 7.11
N LEU A 277 2.82 23.61 6.82
CA LEU A 277 3.31 24.23 5.60
C LEU A 277 2.87 23.45 4.35
N SER A 278 2.84 22.12 4.42
CA SER A 278 2.35 21.30 3.30
C SER A 278 0.85 21.48 3.09
N ALA A 279 0.06 21.54 4.16
CA ALA A 279 -1.37 21.82 4.09
C ALA A 279 -1.68 23.23 3.54
N LEU A 280 -0.93 24.26 3.99
CA LEU A 280 -1.07 25.62 3.49
C LEU A 280 -0.65 25.75 2.03
N ALA A 281 0.45 25.10 1.63
CA ALA A 281 0.90 25.07 0.24
C ALA A 281 -0.12 24.37 -0.66
N LEU A 282 -0.68 23.25 -0.19
CA LEU A 282 -1.76 22.55 -0.90
C LEU A 282 -3.01 23.42 -1.00
N HIS A 283 -3.41 24.09 0.08
CA HIS A 283 -4.55 25.00 0.06
C HIS A 283 -4.35 26.17 -0.91
N ALA A 284 -3.13 26.71 -0.99
CA ALA A 284 -2.80 27.74 -1.96
C ALA A 284 -2.85 27.23 -3.42
N ALA A 285 -2.43 25.99 -3.66
CA ALA A 285 -2.44 25.38 -4.98
C ALA A 285 -3.80 24.82 -5.42
N SER A 286 -4.61 24.37 -4.45
CA SER A 286 -5.91 23.69 -4.63
C SER A 286 -6.94 24.19 -3.59
N PRO A 287 -7.33 25.46 -3.63
CA PRO A 287 -8.18 26.05 -2.59
C PRO A 287 -9.57 25.41 -2.50
N GLY A 288 -10.06 24.83 -3.59
CA GLY A 288 -11.38 24.22 -3.69
C GLY A 288 -11.49 22.78 -3.16
N THR A 289 -10.38 22.07 -2.94
CA THR A 289 -10.43 20.66 -2.52
C THR A 289 -9.13 20.18 -1.90
N LEU A 290 -9.23 19.33 -0.87
CA LEU A 290 -8.12 18.53 -0.34
C LEU A 290 -7.73 17.41 -1.32
N PHE A 291 -8.68 16.91 -2.10
CA PHE A 291 -8.53 15.70 -2.92
C PHE A 291 -7.71 15.91 -4.19
N ALA A 292 -6.70 16.78 -4.14
CA ALA A 292 -5.73 16.91 -5.20
C ALA A 292 -4.93 15.60 -5.37
N ILE A 293 -4.69 15.25 -6.63
CA ILE A 293 -3.99 14.03 -7.03
C ILE A 293 -2.76 14.41 -7.85
N GLN A 294 -2.93 14.72 -9.14
CA GLN A 294 -1.81 15.06 -10.02
C GLN A 294 -1.15 16.38 -9.60
N ASP A 295 0.18 16.43 -9.74
CA ASP A 295 1.09 17.54 -9.44
C ASP A 295 1.17 17.95 -7.95
N TRP A 296 0.08 17.86 -7.19
CA TRP A 296 -0.03 18.34 -5.81
C TRP A 296 -0.27 17.22 -4.78
N GLY A 297 -0.43 15.97 -5.22
CA GLY A 297 -0.63 14.81 -4.35
C GLY A 297 0.48 14.62 -3.32
N ILE A 298 1.70 15.04 -3.66
CA ILE A 298 2.84 15.04 -2.72
C ILE A 298 2.62 15.98 -1.52
N LEU A 299 2.00 17.16 -1.71
CA LEU A 299 1.74 18.09 -0.61
C LEU A 299 0.67 17.54 0.34
N ARG A 300 -0.37 16.92 -0.24
CA ARG A 300 -1.39 16.17 0.52
C ARG A 300 -0.76 15.06 1.33
N CYS A 301 0.04 14.21 0.68
CA CYS A 301 0.73 13.10 1.34
C CYS A 301 1.66 13.58 2.46
N LEU A 302 2.45 14.64 2.24
CA LEU A 302 3.36 15.19 3.25
C LEU A 302 2.60 15.76 4.45
N SER A 303 1.52 16.52 4.22
CA SER A 303 0.64 17.02 5.28
C SER A 303 0.20 15.87 6.19
N ASP A 304 -0.42 14.86 5.60
CA ASP A 304 -1.02 13.75 6.33
C ASP A 304 0.03 12.87 7.00
N LEU A 305 1.12 12.55 6.30
CA LEU A 305 2.21 11.74 6.82
C LEU A 305 2.83 12.40 8.07
N PHE A 306 3.07 13.71 8.05
CA PHE A 306 3.60 14.39 9.24
C PHE A 306 2.56 14.54 10.36
N VAL A 307 1.27 14.61 10.06
CA VAL A 307 0.21 14.45 11.08
C VAL A 307 0.28 13.05 11.71
N GLY A 308 0.56 12.01 10.93
CA GLY A 308 0.83 10.66 11.41
C GLY A 308 2.02 10.58 12.37
N CYS A 309 3.11 11.27 12.06
CA CYS A 309 4.27 11.38 12.93
C CYS A 309 3.95 12.08 14.26
N LEU A 310 3.13 13.13 14.23
CA LEU A 310 2.64 13.79 15.45
C LEU A 310 1.75 12.85 16.27
N ALA A 311 0.81 12.17 15.62
CA ALA A 311 -0.06 11.19 16.25
C ALA A 311 0.74 10.10 16.98
N TYR A 312 1.82 9.62 16.37
CA TYR A 312 2.73 8.67 17.01
C TYR A 312 3.41 9.24 18.25
N GLY A 313 3.98 10.45 18.15
CA GLY A 313 4.67 11.10 19.27
C GLY A 313 3.76 11.47 20.43
N LEU A 314 2.47 11.71 20.16
CA LEU A 314 1.47 12.11 21.15
C LEU A 314 0.58 10.96 21.62
N ARG A 315 0.70 9.75 21.05
CA ARG A 315 -0.22 8.63 21.34
C ARG A 315 -0.31 8.28 22.82
N ASP A 316 0.80 8.38 23.55
CA ASP A 316 0.86 7.98 24.96
C ASP A 316 0.21 9.04 25.86
N ALA A 317 0.19 10.31 25.42
CA ALA A 317 -0.57 11.38 26.07
C ALA A 317 -2.09 11.25 25.82
N LEU A 318 -2.47 10.58 24.74
CA LEU A 318 -3.87 10.25 24.41
C LEU A 318 -4.33 8.91 25.03
N ARG A 319 -3.49 8.28 25.86
CA ARG A 319 -3.83 7.02 26.50
C ARG A 319 -4.89 7.24 27.58
N LEU A 320 -6.05 6.62 27.40
CA LEU A 320 -7.16 6.68 28.34
C LEU A 320 -7.26 5.42 29.22
N PRO A 321 -7.94 5.50 30.38
CA PRO A 321 -8.20 4.35 31.22
C PRO A 321 -9.03 3.29 30.49
N GLU A 322 -8.76 2.01 30.76
CA GLU A 322 -9.40 0.88 30.07
C GLU A 322 -10.92 0.86 30.24
N ALA A 323 -11.42 1.32 31.39
CA ALA A 323 -12.85 1.44 31.67
C ALA A 323 -13.61 2.31 30.65
N TRP A 324 -12.93 3.25 29.99
CA TRP A 324 -13.52 4.13 28.99
C TRP A 324 -13.27 3.68 27.55
N ALA A 325 -12.48 2.61 27.35
CA ALA A 325 -12.02 2.21 26.01
C ALA A 325 -13.18 1.98 25.03
N GLY A 326 -14.27 1.32 25.47
CA GLY A 326 -15.45 1.09 24.64
C GLY A 326 -16.15 2.36 24.18
N TRP A 327 -16.38 3.30 25.10
CA TRP A 327 -17.02 4.58 24.78
C TRP A 327 -16.17 5.43 23.85
N VAL A 328 -14.85 5.44 24.06
CA VAL A 328 -13.95 6.26 23.25
C VAL A 328 -13.78 5.67 21.86
N GLU A 329 -13.71 4.34 21.71
CA GLU A 329 -13.71 3.70 20.40
C GLU A 329 -15.02 3.96 19.64
N ALA A 330 -16.18 3.87 20.32
CA ALA A 330 -17.46 4.21 19.72
C ALA A 330 -17.52 5.68 19.29
N ALA A 331 -17.04 6.61 20.12
CA ALA A 331 -16.96 8.02 19.79
C ALA A 331 -16.00 8.29 18.61
N ALA A 332 -14.86 7.59 18.54
CA ALA A 332 -13.92 7.68 17.43
C ALA A 332 -14.53 7.17 16.12
N LEU A 333 -15.25 6.04 16.13
CA LEU A 333 -15.97 5.55 14.96
C LEU A 333 -17.07 6.54 14.54
N ALA A 334 -17.85 7.06 15.48
CA ALA A 334 -18.87 8.06 15.19
C ALA A 334 -18.25 9.31 14.57
N LEU A 335 -17.08 9.75 15.06
CA LEU A 335 -16.35 10.88 14.50
C LEU A 335 -15.83 10.61 13.08
N LEU A 336 -15.31 9.42 12.79
CA LEU A 336 -14.93 9.03 11.43
C LEU A 336 -16.14 9.06 10.47
N LEU A 337 -17.27 8.52 10.92
CA LEU A 337 -18.52 8.52 10.14
C LEU A 337 -19.06 9.94 9.94
N ALA A 338 -18.96 10.80 10.96
CA ALA A 338 -19.35 12.20 10.87
C ALA A 338 -18.46 12.96 9.89
N VAL A 339 -17.14 12.75 9.91
CA VAL A 339 -16.22 13.34 8.92
C VAL A 339 -16.60 12.91 7.52
N ALA A 340 -16.83 11.61 7.30
CA ALA A 340 -17.23 11.09 6.01
C ALA A 340 -18.58 11.66 5.53
N ALA A 341 -19.58 11.78 6.40
CA ALA A 341 -20.93 12.16 6.03
C ALA A 341 -21.18 13.68 5.98
N LEU A 342 -20.42 14.48 6.74
CA LEU A 342 -20.79 15.88 7.03
C LEU A 342 -19.74 16.90 6.57
N VAL A 343 -18.48 16.49 6.29
CA VAL A 343 -17.47 17.46 5.87
C VAL A 343 -17.77 17.93 4.45
N PRO A 344 -18.03 19.24 4.25
CA PRO A 344 -18.29 19.77 2.93
C PRO A 344 -16.97 19.87 2.11
N PRO A 345 -17.07 19.89 0.78
CA PRO A 345 -15.93 20.25 -0.07
C PRO A 345 -15.34 21.60 0.33
N GLY A 346 -14.02 21.76 0.16
CA GLY A 346 -13.29 23.00 0.43
C GLY A 346 -12.46 22.97 1.70
N GLY A 347 -12.27 24.14 2.33
CA GLY A 347 -11.28 24.35 3.40
C GLY A 347 -11.44 23.45 4.63
N TRP A 348 -12.66 23.05 4.99
CA TRP A 348 -12.91 22.17 6.14
C TRP A 348 -12.28 20.78 5.99
N ALA A 349 -12.13 20.29 4.76
CA ALA A 349 -11.50 19.00 4.48
C ALA A 349 -10.04 18.94 4.99
N TYR A 350 -9.33 20.07 5.01
CA TYR A 350 -7.94 20.16 5.48
C TYR A 350 -7.78 19.87 6.98
N GLY A 351 -8.87 19.91 7.77
CA GLY A 351 -8.85 19.50 9.17
C GLY A 351 -9.00 18.00 9.39
N ALA A 352 -9.49 17.25 8.39
CA ALA A 352 -9.76 15.81 8.52
C ALA A 352 -8.53 14.96 8.88
N PRO A 353 -7.31 15.21 8.34
CA PRO A 353 -6.12 14.47 8.74
C PRO A 353 -5.81 14.52 10.24
N LEU A 354 -6.11 15.64 10.92
CA LEU A 354 -5.93 15.77 12.38
C LEU A 354 -6.85 14.82 13.14
N VAL A 355 -8.10 14.68 12.67
CA VAL A 355 -9.06 13.72 13.23
C VAL A 355 -8.54 12.30 13.01
N PHE A 356 -8.07 11.96 11.81
CA PHE A 356 -7.52 10.64 11.51
C PHE A 356 -6.29 10.33 12.39
N GLY A 357 -5.41 11.32 12.61
CA GLY A 357 -4.28 11.19 13.51
C GLY A 357 -4.69 10.86 14.94
N ALA A 358 -5.67 11.58 15.49
CA ALA A 358 -6.20 11.31 16.83
C ALA A 358 -6.83 9.91 16.93
N VAL A 359 -7.61 9.51 15.93
CA VAL A 359 -8.26 8.20 15.87
C VAL A 359 -7.23 7.07 15.73
N ILE A 360 -6.21 7.23 14.89
CA ILE A 360 -5.11 6.27 14.73
C ILE A 360 -4.33 6.14 16.04
N ALA A 361 -4.00 7.26 16.70
CA ALA A 361 -3.32 7.24 17.99
C ALA A 361 -4.13 6.51 19.06
N LEU A 362 -5.45 6.72 19.10
CA LEU A 362 -6.37 6.01 19.99
C LEU A 362 -6.36 4.50 19.74
N PHE A 363 -6.67 4.09 18.51
CA PHE A 363 -6.76 2.67 18.14
C PHE A 363 -5.42 1.94 18.19
N SER A 364 -4.29 2.66 18.23
CA SER A 364 -2.97 2.07 18.43
C SER A 364 -2.82 1.35 19.78
N HIS A 365 -3.64 1.69 20.78
CA HIS A 365 -3.62 1.04 22.09
C HIS A 365 -4.42 -0.27 22.15
N GLY A 366 -5.36 -0.48 21.23
CA GLY A 366 -6.04 -1.77 21.07
C GLY A 366 -6.91 -2.25 22.25
N ARG A 367 -7.51 -1.35 23.05
CA ARG A 367 -8.08 -1.71 24.37
C ARG A 367 -9.59 -1.95 24.44
N GLY A 368 -10.37 -1.56 23.42
CA GLY A 368 -11.83 -1.66 23.46
C GLY A 368 -12.41 -2.80 22.61
N PRO A 369 -13.75 -2.92 22.58
CA PRO A 369 -14.46 -4.00 21.90
C PRO A 369 -14.31 -3.94 20.37
N VAL A 370 -14.15 -2.75 19.78
CA VAL A 370 -13.90 -2.59 18.34
C VAL A 370 -12.51 -3.12 18.04
N SER A 371 -11.51 -2.79 18.87
CA SER A 371 -10.17 -3.36 18.76
C SER A 371 -10.17 -4.87 18.92
N ALA A 372 -10.94 -5.42 19.88
CA ALA A 372 -11.06 -6.86 20.05
C ALA A 372 -11.69 -7.54 18.81
N ALA A 373 -12.75 -6.96 18.25
CA ALA A 373 -13.35 -7.45 17.01
C ALA A 373 -12.38 -7.38 15.82
N ALA A 374 -11.56 -6.33 15.76
CA ALA A 374 -10.54 -6.15 14.74
C ALA A 374 -9.42 -7.21 14.78
N GLN A 375 -9.24 -7.92 15.90
CA GLN A 375 -8.29 -9.04 16.00
C GLN A 375 -8.81 -10.34 15.37
N GLY A 376 -10.07 -10.37 14.93
CA GLY A 376 -10.64 -11.51 14.22
C GLY A 376 -9.88 -11.86 12.95
N ALA A 377 -9.97 -13.14 12.53
CA ALA A 377 -9.22 -13.65 11.39
C ALA A 377 -9.51 -12.91 10.07
N VAL A 378 -10.77 -12.53 9.83
CA VAL A 378 -11.21 -11.83 8.62
C VAL A 378 -10.69 -10.38 8.57
N PRO A 379 -10.92 -9.52 9.59
CA PRO A 379 -10.33 -8.18 9.61
C PRO A 379 -8.81 -8.19 9.48
N GLN A 380 -8.13 -9.13 10.14
CA GLN A 380 -6.68 -9.27 10.02
C GLN A 380 -6.24 -9.75 8.62
N ALA A 381 -7.01 -10.61 7.96
CA ALA A 381 -6.74 -11.01 6.58
C ALA A 381 -6.88 -9.83 5.62
N LEU A 382 -7.98 -9.07 5.73
CA LEU A 382 -8.19 -7.85 4.94
C LEU A 382 -7.08 -6.83 5.18
N GLY A 383 -6.66 -6.65 6.44
CA GLY A 383 -5.54 -5.78 6.77
C GLY A 383 -4.23 -6.19 6.11
N ARG A 384 -3.90 -7.49 6.14
CA ARG A 384 -2.72 -8.05 5.45
C ARG A 384 -2.79 -7.84 3.94
N TRP A 385 -3.96 -8.04 3.33
CA TRP A 385 -4.18 -7.95 1.89
C TRP A 385 -4.51 -6.56 1.38
N SER A 386 -4.66 -5.57 2.27
CA SER A 386 -5.08 -4.20 1.93
C SER A 386 -4.30 -3.59 0.78
N PHE A 387 -2.97 -3.78 0.74
CA PHE A 387 -2.13 -3.28 -0.35
C PHE A 387 -2.45 -3.94 -1.70
N SER A 388 -2.67 -5.26 -1.69
CA SER A 388 -3.13 -6.00 -2.87
C SER A 388 -4.54 -5.61 -3.31
N ILE A 389 -5.50 -5.48 -2.39
CA ILE A 389 -6.86 -5.01 -2.69
C ILE A 389 -6.79 -3.62 -3.36
N TYR A 390 -5.98 -2.72 -2.79
CA TYR A 390 -5.79 -1.37 -3.29
C TYR A 390 -5.17 -1.34 -4.69
N LEU A 391 -4.17 -2.17 -5.01
CA LEU A 391 -3.53 -2.11 -6.32
C LEU A 391 -4.25 -2.92 -7.41
N LEU A 392 -4.94 -4.00 -7.05
CA LEU A 392 -5.58 -4.91 -8.01
C LEU A 392 -6.97 -4.45 -8.47
N HIS A 393 -7.68 -3.64 -7.70
CA HIS A 393 -9.05 -3.28 -8.05
C HIS A 393 -9.15 -2.57 -9.42
N PHE A 394 -8.14 -1.79 -9.80
CA PHE A 394 -8.13 -1.08 -11.08
C PHE A 394 -7.83 -2.02 -12.27
N PRO A 395 -6.80 -2.90 -12.25
CA PRO A 395 -6.65 -3.94 -13.26
C PRO A 395 -7.88 -4.86 -13.40
N VAL A 396 -8.51 -5.26 -12.29
CA VAL A 396 -9.75 -6.05 -12.30
C VAL A 396 -10.86 -5.29 -13.03
N LEU A 397 -11.02 -4.01 -12.70
CA LEU A 397 -11.99 -3.15 -13.37
C LEU A 397 -11.69 -2.99 -14.86
N GLN A 398 -10.42 -2.78 -15.24
CA GLN A 398 -10.02 -2.62 -16.63
C GLN A 398 -10.29 -3.89 -17.45
N LEU A 399 -10.02 -5.06 -16.87
CA LEU A 399 -10.34 -6.34 -17.49
C LEU A 399 -11.86 -6.50 -17.68
N PHE A 400 -12.65 -6.16 -16.67
CA PHE A 400 -14.11 -6.19 -16.75
C PHE A 400 -14.64 -5.26 -17.86
N ARG A 401 -14.20 -4.00 -17.88
CA ARG A 401 -14.58 -3.01 -18.91
C ARG A 401 -14.21 -3.49 -20.31
N THR A 402 -13.01 -4.03 -20.47
CA THR A 402 -12.52 -4.57 -21.75
C THR A 402 -13.37 -5.75 -22.19
N GLY A 403 -13.66 -6.69 -21.28
CA GLY A 403 -14.53 -7.84 -21.55
C GLY A 403 -15.95 -7.43 -21.92
N LEU A 404 -16.53 -6.48 -21.20
CA LEU A 404 -17.88 -5.96 -21.46
C LEU A 404 -17.97 -5.32 -22.86
N HIS A 405 -17.00 -4.46 -23.21
CA HIS A 405 -16.94 -3.79 -24.51
C HIS A 405 -16.95 -4.79 -25.69
N TYR A 406 -16.23 -5.90 -25.56
CA TYR A 406 -16.16 -6.92 -26.61
C TYR A 406 -17.33 -7.92 -26.59
N ALA A 407 -17.90 -8.20 -25.41
CA ALA A 407 -19.03 -9.12 -25.29
C ALA A 407 -20.36 -8.50 -25.72
N VAL A 408 -20.55 -7.20 -25.46
CA VAL A 408 -21.78 -6.48 -25.77
C VAL A 408 -21.42 -5.18 -26.49
N PRO A 409 -21.46 -5.15 -27.84
CA PRO A 409 -21.14 -3.96 -28.61
C PRO A 409 -22.01 -2.76 -28.19
N GLY A 410 -21.37 -1.69 -27.73
CA GLY A 410 -22.04 -0.48 -27.22
C GLY A 410 -22.27 -0.46 -25.70
N ALA A 411 -22.13 -1.59 -25.00
CA ALA A 411 -22.11 -1.60 -23.54
C ALA A 411 -20.74 -1.20 -23.01
N GLY A 412 -20.71 -0.23 -22.09
CA GLY A 412 -19.46 0.29 -21.52
C GLY A 412 -18.97 1.61 -22.13
N ALA A 413 -19.67 2.15 -23.14
CA ALA A 413 -19.54 3.57 -23.45
C ALA A 413 -20.11 4.41 -22.29
N PRO A 414 -19.45 5.51 -21.88
CA PRO A 414 -20.03 6.44 -20.92
C PRO A 414 -21.38 6.93 -21.47
N THR A 415 -22.45 6.76 -20.72
CA THR A 415 -23.76 7.29 -21.11
C THR A 415 -23.72 8.82 -21.09
N PRO A 416 -24.04 9.50 -22.20
CA PRO A 416 -24.16 10.97 -22.20
C PRO A 416 -25.29 11.38 -21.25
N GLY A 417 -24.99 12.23 -20.26
CA GLY A 417 -25.98 12.78 -19.33
C GLY A 417 -26.11 12.08 -17.97
N ALA A 418 -25.41 10.97 -17.73
CA ALA A 418 -25.15 10.51 -16.37
C ALA A 418 -23.95 11.31 -15.84
N GLU A 419 -24.15 12.23 -14.89
CA GLU A 419 -23.02 12.85 -14.19
C GLU A 419 -22.10 11.74 -13.65
N GLY A 420 -20.90 11.62 -14.25
CA GLY A 420 -19.91 10.60 -13.89
C GLY A 420 -19.75 9.39 -14.84
N GLY A 421 -20.47 9.30 -15.97
CA GLY A 421 -20.13 8.35 -17.05
C GLY A 421 -20.08 6.86 -16.63
N GLY A 422 -20.90 6.46 -15.67
CA GLY A 422 -20.92 5.11 -15.11
C GLY A 422 -21.61 4.08 -16.03
N ILE A 423 -21.20 2.82 -15.90
CA ILE A 423 -21.87 1.64 -16.44
C ILE A 423 -23.23 1.51 -15.74
N ASP A 424 -24.30 1.56 -16.51
CA ASP A 424 -25.66 1.28 -16.04
C ASP A 424 -26.16 -0.03 -16.65
N LEU A 425 -26.44 -1.00 -15.79
CA LEU A 425 -26.99 -2.30 -16.15
C LEU A 425 -28.53 -2.30 -16.18
N GLY A 426 -29.17 -1.14 -16.02
CA GLY A 426 -30.61 -0.94 -16.12
C GLY A 426 -31.39 -1.17 -14.82
N ALA A 427 -30.71 -1.53 -13.73
CA ALA A 427 -31.34 -1.68 -12.41
C ALA A 427 -30.38 -1.26 -11.28
N PRO A 428 -30.82 -0.42 -10.30
CA PRO A 428 -29.93 0.09 -9.26
C PRO A 428 -29.30 -1.00 -8.37
N LEU A 429 -30.06 -2.04 -8.02
CA LEU A 429 -29.54 -3.17 -7.24
C LEU A 429 -28.57 -4.04 -8.05
N LEU A 430 -28.78 -4.15 -9.36
CA LEU A 430 -27.86 -4.88 -10.24
C LEU A 430 -26.52 -4.12 -10.34
N ASN A 431 -26.56 -2.79 -10.47
CA ASN A 431 -25.37 -1.93 -10.45
C ASN A 431 -24.59 -2.06 -9.14
N LEU A 432 -25.29 -2.04 -7.99
CA LEU A 432 -24.65 -2.25 -6.68
C LEU A 432 -24.06 -3.66 -6.56
N SER A 433 -24.78 -4.68 -6.99
CA SER A 433 -24.32 -6.08 -6.95
C SER A 433 -23.09 -6.29 -7.82
N ALA A 434 -23.05 -5.70 -9.03
CA ALA A 434 -21.89 -5.76 -9.91
C ALA A 434 -20.67 -5.05 -9.31
N ALA A 435 -20.87 -3.87 -8.69
CA ALA A 435 -19.80 -3.17 -7.97
C ALA A 435 -19.22 -4.03 -6.82
N LEU A 436 -20.09 -4.59 -5.97
CA LEU A 436 -19.67 -5.46 -4.87
C LEU A 436 -19.01 -6.76 -5.37
N ALA A 437 -19.48 -7.33 -6.47
CA ALA A 437 -18.87 -8.50 -7.08
C ALA A 437 -17.43 -8.22 -7.55
N LEU A 438 -17.16 -7.09 -8.21
CA LEU A 438 -15.80 -6.71 -8.63
C LEU A 438 -14.87 -6.43 -7.44
N VAL A 439 -15.40 -5.84 -6.36
CA VAL A 439 -14.64 -5.72 -5.09
C VAL A 439 -14.33 -7.12 -4.53
N GLY A 440 -15.31 -8.03 -4.54
CA GLY A 440 -15.13 -9.42 -4.13
C GLY A 440 -14.05 -10.14 -4.93
N VAL A 441 -14.04 -9.99 -6.26
CA VAL A 441 -12.98 -10.51 -7.14
C VAL A 441 -11.62 -9.93 -6.76
N SER A 442 -11.54 -8.63 -6.49
CA SER A 442 -10.30 -7.97 -6.06
C SER A 442 -9.77 -8.58 -4.75
N VAL A 443 -10.64 -8.86 -3.78
CA VAL A 443 -10.28 -9.52 -2.51
C VAL A 443 -9.82 -10.96 -2.74
N LEU A 444 -10.51 -11.72 -3.59
CA LEU A 444 -10.14 -13.10 -3.91
C LEU A 444 -8.75 -13.19 -4.57
N LEU A 445 -8.41 -12.23 -5.43
CA LEU A 445 -7.09 -12.14 -6.07
C LEU A 445 -6.01 -11.61 -5.13
N ALA A 446 -6.39 -10.80 -4.13
CA ALA A 446 -5.45 -10.18 -3.20
C ALA A 446 -4.71 -11.17 -2.29
N GLY A 447 -5.36 -12.28 -1.92
CA GLY A 447 -4.72 -13.36 -1.16
C GLY A 447 -3.53 -13.99 -1.93
N PRO A 448 -3.76 -14.57 -3.12
CA PRO A 448 -2.70 -15.11 -3.95
C PRO A 448 -1.60 -14.11 -4.30
N SER A 449 -1.93 -12.87 -4.69
CA SER A 449 -0.91 -11.86 -5.03
C SER A 449 0.01 -11.54 -3.85
N TYR A 450 -0.54 -11.48 -2.63
CA TYR A 450 0.26 -11.28 -1.42
C TYR A 450 1.28 -12.40 -1.20
N TRP A 451 0.87 -13.65 -1.39
CA TRP A 451 1.74 -14.82 -1.19
C TRP A 451 2.73 -15.05 -2.33
N LEU A 452 2.34 -14.75 -3.57
CA LEU A 452 3.14 -15.02 -4.76
C LEU A 452 4.08 -13.88 -5.14
N ILE A 453 3.71 -12.63 -4.80
CA ILE A 453 4.45 -11.44 -5.25
C ILE A 453 5.02 -10.69 -4.04
N GLU A 454 4.16 -10.22 -3.12
CA GLU A 454 4.62 -9.33 -2.05
C GLU A 454 5.60 -10.02 -1.09
N ARG A 455 5.23 -11.19 -0.56
CA ARG A 455 6.05 -11.91 0.43
C ARG A 455 7.43 -12.33 -0.11
N PRO A 456 7.52 -12.98 -1.28
CA PRO A 456 8.82 -13.38 -1.85
C PRO A 456 9.69 -12.17 -2.16
N ALA A 457 9.12 -11.11 -2.73
CA ALA A 457 9.87 -9.90 -3.04
C ALA A 457 10.40 -9.22 -1.77
N LEU A 458 9.57 -9.10 -0.72
CA LEU A 458 10.03 -8.57 0.57
C LEU A 458 11.17 -9.38 1.18
N ALA A 459 11.09 -10.72 1.10
CA ALA A 459 12.17 -11.59 1.57
C ALA A 459 13.47 -11.35 0.78
N TRP A 460 13.35 -11.20 -0.55
CA TRP A 460 14.46 -10.92 -1.44
C TRP A 460 15.11 -9.56 -1.16
N PHE A 461 14.34 -8.47 -1.05
CA PHE A 461 14.86 -7.15 -0.73
C PHE A 461 15.52 -7.08 0.66
N ARG A 462 14.99 -7.81 1.64
CA ARG A 462 15.63 -7.95 2.96
C ARG A 462 16.95 -8.72 2.88
N ALA A 463 17.05 -9.73 2.02
CA ALA A 463 18.31 -10.43 1.79
C ALA A 463 19.33 -9.55 1.07
N LEU A 464 18.88 -8.78 0.08
CA LEU A 464 19.71 -7.80 -0.63
C LEU A 464 20.23 -6.71 0.31
N ASP A 465 19.39 -6.18 1.21
CA ASP A 465 19.82 -5.25 2.26
C ASP A 465 20.95 -5.86 3.13
N ARG A 466 20.75 -7.09 3.61
CA ARG A 466 21.77 -7.78 4.41
C ARG A 466 23.06 -8.01 3.66
N TRP A 467 23.01 -8.34 2.37
CA TRP A 467 24.18 -8.59 1.53
C TRP A 467 24.91 -7.30 1.15
N ALA A 468 24.20 -6.31 0.61
CA ALA A 468 24.76 -5.04 0.13
C ALA A 468 25.33 -4.17 1.27
N PHE A 469 24.77 -4.30 2.46
CA PHE A 469 25.20 -3.57 3.66
C PHE A 469 25.83 -4.47 4.73
N ALA A 470 26.25 -5.70 4.37
CA ALA A 470 27.08 -6.55 5.21
C ALA A 470 28.38 -5.80 5.58
N ARG A 471 28.87 -6.02 6.80
CA ARG A 471 30.13 -5.41 7.27
C ARG A 471 31.28 -5.92 6.40
N THR A 472 32.13 -5.02 5.90
CA THR A 472 33.53 -5.38 5.65
C THR A 472 34.09 -5.88 6.99
N PRO A 473 34.75 -7.05 7.06
CA PRO A 473 35.41 -7.46 8.29
C PRO A 473 36.36 -6.35 8.71
N ALA A 474 36.36 -6.01 10.00
CA ALA A 474 37.42 -5.18 10.56
C ALA A 474 38.76 -5.84 10.17
N ALA A 475 39.70 -5.04 9.67
CA ALA A 475 41.04 -5.52 9.34
C ALA A 475 41.56 -6.41 10.49
N PRO A 476 42.20 -7.56 10.20
CA PRO A 476 42.74 -8.39 11.25
C PRO A 476 43.71 -7.53 12.06
N GLY A 477 43.38 -7.33 13.34
CA GLY A 477 44.27 -6.65 14.26
C GLY A 477 45.63 -7.33 14.20
N LEU A 478 46.67 -6.53 13.95
CA LEU A 478 48.06 -6.93 14.07
C LEU A 478 48.23 -7.75 15.36
N GLY A 479 48.65 -9.00 15.20
CA GLY A 479 48.76 -9.97 16.27
C GLY A 479 49.70 -9.49 17.38
N MET A 480 49.22 -9.58 18.62
CA MET A 480 50.08 -9.70 19.79
C MET A 480 50.33 -11.20 20.02
N PRO A 481 51.58 -11.65 20.19
CA PRO A 481 51.89 -13.08 20.33
C PRO A 481 51.38 -13.64 21.66
N ALA A 482 50.90 -14.88 21.59
CA ALA A 482 50.33 -15.66 22.68
C ALA A 482 51.38 -15.95 23.79
N SER A 483 51.02 -15.64 25.04
CA SER A 483 51.66 -16.22 26.22
C SER A 483 51.00 -17.57 26.56
N GLN A 484 51.80 -18.64 26.56
CA GLN A 484 51.40 -20.03 26.85
C GLN A 484 50.88 -20.23 28.28
N PRO A 485 49.99 -21.21 28.53
CA PRO A 485 49.64 -21.64 29.89
C PRO A 485 50.61 -22.70 30.41
N MET A 486 51.19 -22.46 31.58
CA MET A 486 52.03 -23.41 32.33
C MET A 486 51.15 -24.43 33.07
N SER A 487 51.38 -25.71 32.79
CA SER A 487 50.85 -26.89 33.48
C SER A 487 51.57 -27.16 34.80
N GLN A 488 50.87 -27.56 35.87
CA GLN A 488 51.41 -28.42 36.95
C GLN A 488 50.32 -29.31 37.60
N PRO A 489 50.70 -30.47 38.21
CA PRO A 489 49.83 -31.63 38.42
C PRO A 489 49.41 -31.90 39.88
N VAL A 490 48.51 -32.86 40.06
CA VAL A 490 47.78 -33.27 41.28
C VAL A 490 48.58 -34.23 42.18
N SER A 491 48.50 -34.08 43.51
CA SER A 491 48.62 -35.19 44.47
C SER A 491 47.90 -34.97 45.83
N GLN A 492 46.88 -35.81 46.07
CA GLN A 492 46.49 -36.61 47.26
C GLN A 492 46.30 -36.03 48.70
N ILE A 493 45.46 -36.77 49.46
CA ILE A 493 45.26 -36.84 50.95
C ILE A 493 44.13 -35.90 51.46
N GLU A 494 43.05 -36.24 52.18
CA GLU A 494 42.55 -37.38 52.98
C GLU A 494 41.00 -37.29 53.17
N LYS A 495 40.34 -38.38 53.60
CA LYS A 495 38.95 -38.51 54.12
C LYS A 495 39.05 -38.90 55.62
N PRO A 496 37.97 -39.04 56.46
CA PRO A 496 36.55 -38.60 56.49
C PRO A 496 36.20 -38.06 57.94
N PRO A 497 35.05 -38.26 58.66
CA PRO A 497 33.68 -38.73 58.35
C PRO A 497 32.49 -37.96 59.05
N HIS A 498 31.27 -38.45 58.80
CA HIS A 498 30.01 -38.40 59.59
C HIS A 498 29.10 -37.15 59.58
N ARG A 499 27.90 -37.34 59.00
CA ARG A 499 26.63 -36.74 59.44
C ARG A 499 25.72 -37.85 59.98
N PRO A 500 24.95 -37.62 61.05
CA PRO A 500 23.69 -38.31 61.29
C PRO A 500 22.48 -37.42 60.94
N ALA A 501 21.32 -38.06 60.94
CA ALA A 501 20.04 -37.64 60.37
C ALA A 501 19.07 -36.98 61.37
N CYS A 502 17.97 -36.46 60.81
CA CYS A 502 16.64 -36.24 61.39
C CYS A 502 16.45 -35.27 62.57
N GLY A 503 15.35 -34.51 62.52
CA GLY A 503 14.69 -34.00 63.72
C GLY A 503 14.07 -32.61 63.62
N ASP A 504 12.75 -32.61 63.45
CA ASP A 504 11.76 -31.79 64.15
C ASP A 504 11.42 -30.33 63.80
N TRP A 505 10.10 -30.20 63.81
CA TRP A 505 9.19 -29.08 63.66
C TRP A 505 9.13 -28.16 64.90
N SER A 506 8.88 -26.87 64.62
CA SER A 506 8.25 -25.85 65.49
C SER A 506 9.02 -25.41 66.74
N PRO A 507 8.77 -24.22 67.36
CA PRO A 507 7.49 -23.48 67.36
C PRO A 507 7.56 -21.91 67.35
N ILE A 508 6.37 -21.27 67.28
CA ILE A 508 5.90 -20.01 67.95
C ILE A 508 6.83 -18.77 67.81
N GLY A 509 6.42 -17.59 67.32
CA GLY A 509 5.17 -16.85 67.50
C GLY A 509 5.49 -15.52 68.22
N GLN A 510 5.28 -14.39 67.54
CA GLN A 510 4.79 -13.10 68.05
C GLN A 510 4.39 -12.23 66.86
#